data_AF-A0A5R8KGZ8-F1
#
_entry.id   AF-A0A5R8KGZ8-F1
#
_cell.length_a   1.000
_cell.length_b   1.000
_cell.length_c   1.000
_cell.angle_alpha   90.00
_cell.angle_beta   90.00
_cell.angle_gamma   90.00
#
_symmetry.space_group_name_H-M   'P 1'
#
loop_
_entity.id
_entity.type
_entity.pdbx_description
1 polymer ?
#
loop_
_entity_poly.entity_id
_entity_poly.type
_entity_poly.pdbx_seq_one_letter_code
_entity_poly.pdbx_strand_id
1 'polypeptide(L)'
;MKTCTRFLSFFAAAVLAAGGLFAANQIPEEVKQGGFAVGPQAYSFNKFTAFEAVEKAAEAGAKVIEFYPGQKLSVEKPDKKLHHTMSDEDFAELQAKLTKHGVKAVNYGVVGGKDEAEWKQIFEFAKKLGLYAVTTEDVKNVDIIEKMVKEYDIKAGYHQHAKRLDRAYQLWDPNFVLSLVKDRDPRLGACGDTGHWATSGLVPLDCLKILKGRIISTHLKDRTEIGRQAKDQIYGEGICDVPAMLAELKAQGFDGNVSVEYENKWEDNVGDIKKCIEFVKAWGEKNQ
;
A
#
# COMPACT_ATOMS: atom_id res chain seq x y z
N MET A 1 -14.06 5.11 -77.61
CA MET A 1 -13.14 4.12 -77.00
C MET A 1 -12.64 4.65 -75.66
N LYS A 2 -12.54 3.73 -74.68
CA LYS A 2 -12.09 3.90 -73.27
C LYS A 2 -13.20 4.17 -72.25
N THR A 3 -13.92 3.09 -71.95
CA THR A 3 -14.59 2.82 -70.68
C THR A 3 -13.56 2.88 -69.53
N CYS A 4 -13.85 3.65 -68.48
CA CYS A 4 -13.05 3.69 -67.26
C CYS A 4 -13.91 3.20 -66.08
N THR A 5 -13.67 1.95 -65.69
CA THR A 5 -14.33 1.29 -64.56
C THR A 5 -13.80 1.86 -63.25
N ARG A 6 -14.64 2.54 -62.47
CA ARG A 6 -14.30 2.93 -61.08
C ARG A 6 -14.74 1.82 -60.13
N PHE A 7 -13.77 1.14 -59.54
CA PHE A 7 -13.96 0.28 -58.38
C PHE A 7 -14.37 1.15 -57.18
N LEU A 8 -15.56 0.93 -56.62
CA LEU A 8 -15.90 1.39 -55.28
C LEU A 8 -15.35 0.37 -54.28
N SER A 9 -14.27 0.72 -53.59
CA SER A 9 -13.82 0.02 -52.39
C SER A 9 -14.69 0.45 -51.20
N PHE A 10 -15.47 -0.48 -50.67
CA PHE A 10 -16.13 -0.32 -49.37
C PHE A 10 -15.06 -0.30 -48.26
N PHE A 11 -14.85 0.87 -47.64
CA PHE A 11 -14.16 0.95 -46.36
C PHE A 11 -15.16 0.56 -45.27
N ALA A 12 -15.02 -0.65 -44.72
CA ALA A 12 -15.67 -1.03 -43.48
C ALA A 12 -14.98 -0.27 -42.33
N ALA A 13 -15.69 0.66 -41.70
CA ALA A 13 -15.23 1.30 -40.47
C ALA A 13 -15.31 0.28 -39.33
N ALA A 14 -14.16 -0.20 -38.87
CA ALA A 14 -14.07 -0.98 -37.64
C ALA A 14 -14.34 -0.03 -36.46
N VAL A 15 -15.47 -0.23 -35.78
CA VAL A 15 -15.74 0.38 -34.48
C VAL A 15 -14.82 -0.32 -33.48
N LEU A 16 -13.71 0.35 -33.12
CA LEU A 16 -12.94 0.00 -31.93
C LEU A 16 -13.85 0.24 -30.72
N ALA A 17 -14.39 -0.84 -30.16
CA ALA A 17 -14.96 -0.79 -28.83
C ALA A 17 -13.84 -0.39 -27.86
N ALA A 18 -13.86 0.87 -27.41
CA ALA A 18 -13.11 1.30 -26.25
C ALA A 18 -13.69 0.54 -25.04
N GLY A 19 -13.17 -0.67 -24.79
CA GLY A 19 -13.34 -1.32 -23.50
C GLY A 19 -12.82 -0.34 -22.46
N GLY A 20 -13.70 0.17 -21.61
CA GLY A 20 -13.33 1.13 -20.58
C GLY A 20 -12.13 0.59 -19.82
N LEU A 21 -11.01 1.31 -19.90
CA LEU A 21 -9.85 1.06 -19.06
C LEU A 21 -10.33 1.27 -17.63
N PHE A 22 -10.64 0.19 -16.93
CA PHE A 22 -10.73 0.17 -15.48
C PHE A 22 -9.41 0.76 -14.96
N ALA A 23 -9.49 2.00 -14.46
CA ALA A 23 -8.38 2.72 -13.87
C ALA A 23 -8.50 2.52 -12.36
N ALA A 24 -7.63 1.65 -11.82
CA ALA A 24 -7.59 1.39 -10.38
C ALA A 24 -7.65 2.68 -9.59
N ASN A 25 -8.38 2.67 -8.47
CA ASN A 25 -8.56 3.84 -7.60
C ASN A 25 -7.21 4.53 -7.37
N GLN A 26 -7.13 5.81 -7.72
CA GLN A 26 -5.92 6.61 -7.57
C GLN A 26 -5.90 7.27 -6.19
N ILE A 27 -4.72 7.45 -5.61
CA ILE A 27 -4.57 8.30 -4.43
C ILE A 27 -4.60 9.76 -4.89
N PRO A 28 -5.52 10.59 -4.38
CA PRO A 28 -5.65 11.98 -4.81
C PRO A 28 -4.40 12.82 -4.52
N GLU A 29 -4.10 13.79 -5.38
CA GLU A 29 -2.91 14.64 -5.19
C GLU A 29 -3.00 15.53 -3.94
N GLU A 30 -4.22 15.93 -3.53
CA GLU A 30 -4.44 16.78 -2.36
C GLU A 30 -4.05 16.15 -1.02
N VAL A 31 -3.92 14.81 -0.98
CA VAL A 31 -3.44 14.10 0.22
C VAL A 31 -1.93 13.82 0.17
N LYS A 32 -1.24 14.13 -0.94
CA LYS A 32 0.21 13.94 -1.04
C LYS A 32 0.97 15.07 -0.36
N GLN A 33 2.02 14.70 0.37
CA GLN A 33 2.94 15.61 1.05
C GLN A 33 4.35 15.28 0.56
N GLY A 34 5.03 16.26 -0.04
CA GLY A 34 6.35 16.03 -0.66
C GLY A 34 6.32 15.10 -1.88
N GLY A 35 5.19 15.04 -2.59
CA GLY A 35 5.00 14.16 -3.75
C GLY A 35 4.54 12.73 -3.43
N PHE A 36 4.41 12.38 -2.15
CA PHE A 36 3.98 11.05 -1.70
C PHE A 36 2.74 11.10 -0.82
N ALA A 37 1.89 10.08 -0.93
CA ALA A 37 0.85 9.83 0.07
C ALA A 37 1.48 9.17 1.31
N VAL A 38 2.03 10.00 2.20
CA VAL A 38 2.72 9.56 3.41
C VAL A 38 1.80 9.64 4.63
N GLY A 39 1.74 8.55 5.40
CA GLY A 39 0.95 8.46 6.62
C GLY A 39 1.21 7.16 7.35
N PRO A 40 0.67 6.97 8.57
CA PRO A 40 0.98 5.79 9.36
C PRO A 40 0.34 4.52 8.78
N GLN A 41 1.07 3.41 8.92
CA GLN A 41 0.45 2.08 9.06
C GLN A 41 -0.16 2.04 10.48
N ALA A 42 -1.47 1.83 10.60
CA ALA A 42 -2.20 1.84 11.86
C ALA A 42 -1.70 0.82 12.90
N TYR A 43 -0.95 -0.20 12.50
CA TYR A 43 -0.27 -1.14 13.39
C TYR A 43 0.78 -0.47 14.26
N SER A 44 1.34 0.66 13.83
CA SER A 44 2.16 1.56 14.67
C SER A 44 1.39 2.01 15.92
N PHE A 45 0.06 2.04 15.86
CA PHE A 45 -0.85 2.37 16.96
C PHE A 45 -1.60 1.15 17.48
N ASN A 46 -1.03 -0.07 17.43
CA ASN A 46 -1.74 -1.29 17.84
C ASN A 46 -2.17 -1.35 19.33
N LYS A 47 -1.71 -0.41 20.16
CA LYS A 47 -2.16 -0.23 21.55
C LYS A 47 -3.42 0.63 21.68
N PHE A 48 -3.84 1.23 20.58
CA PHE A 48 -4.99 2.12 20.47
C PHE A 48 -6.03 1.52 19.52
N THR A 49 -7.24 2.05 19.61
CA THR A 49 -8.34 1.71 18.72
C THR A 49 -8.12 2.30 17.32
N ALA A 50 -8.87 1.82 16.32
CA ALA A 50 -8.82 2.36 14.96
C ALA A 50 -9.24 3.84 14.92
N PHE A 51 -10.19 4.24 15.78
CA PHE A 51 -10.60 5.64 15.88
C PHE A 51 -9.51 6.53 16.47
N GLU A 52 -8.82 6.08 17.51
CA GLU A 52 -7.65 6.77 18.05
C GLU A 52 -6.48 6.77 17.05
N ALA A 53 -6.31 5.71 16.25
CA ALA A 53 -5.29 5.67 15.20
C ALA A 53 -5.54 6.75 14.13
N VAL A 54 -6.80 7.01 13.76
CA VAL A 54 -7.18 8.13 12.87
C VAL A 54 -6.85 9.48 13.50
N GLU A 55 -7.17 9.66 14.78
CA GLU A 55 -6.85 10.90 15.52
C GLU A 55 -5.35 11.14 15.58
N LYS A 56 -4.58 10.11 15.93
CA LYS A 56 -3.12 10.16 16.02
C LYS A 56 -2.47 10.38 14.66
N ALA A 57 -3.01 9.81 13.59
CA ALA A 57 -2.55 10.10 12.22
C ALA A 57 -2.71 11.61 11.91
N ALA A 58 -3.87 12.18 12.22
CA ALA A 58 -4.11 13.61 12.03
C ALA A 58 -3.22 14.49 12.93
N GLU A 59 -3.01 14.09 14.20
CA GLU A 59 -2.10 14.75 15.15
C GLU A 59 -0.64 14.75 14.64
N ALA A 60 -0.21 13.64 14.03
CA ALA A 60 1.10 13.53 13.39
C ALA A 60 1.21 14.32 12.08
N GLY A 61 0.13 14.96 11.61
CA GLY A 61 0.10 15.75 10.39
C GLY A 61 -0.08 14.93 9.11
N ALA A 62 -0.46 13.66 9.21
CA ALA A 62 -0.75 12.81 8.07
C ALA A 62 -2.08 13.19 7.41
N LYS A 63 -2.17 12.97 6.10
CA LYS A 63 -3.44 13.05 5.33
C LYS A 63 -3.99 11.68 4.95
N VAL A 64 -3.21 10.63 5.14
CA VAL A 64 -3.60 9.26 4.79
C VAL A 64 -3.31 8.29 5.93
N ILE A 65 -3.96 7.12 5.91
CA ILE A 65 -3.71 6.00 6.83
C ILE A 65 -3.86 4.66 6.10
N GLU A 66 -3.02 3.69 6.43
CA GLU A 66 -3.20 2.28 6.08
C GLU A 66 -3.72 1.52 7.30
N PHE A 67 -4.84 0.80 7.16
CA PHE A 67 -5.42 0.02 8.26
C PHE A 67 -5.01 -1.45 8.23
N TYR A 68 -5.04 -2.13 9.37
CA TYR A 68 -4.84 -3.57 9.47
C TYR A 68 -6.08 -4.29 10.03
N PRO A 69 -6.34 -5.55 9.65
CA PRO A 69 -7.48 -6.32 10.16
C PRO A 69 -7.37 -6.59 11.67
N GLY A 70 -8.48 -6.41 12.38
CA GLY A 70 -8.65 -6.88 13.76
C GLY A 70 -8.35 -5.85 14.85
N GLN A 71 -7.96 -4.63 14.50
CA GLN A 71 -7.84 -3.53 15.46
C GLN A 71 -9.20 -3.25 16.12
N LYS A 72 -9.23 -3.02 17.44
CA LYS A 72 -10.46 -2.60 18.14
C LYS A 72 -11.00 -1.31 17.50
N LEU A 73 -12.30 -1.20 17.28
CA LEU A 73 -12.87 -0.09 16.52
C LEU A 73 -12.79 1.24 17.30
N SER A 74 -13.33 1.24 18.52
CA SER A 74 -13.35 2.41 19.40
C SER A 74 -13.40 2.00 20.88
N VAL A 75 -13.21 2.97 21.77
CA VAL A 75 -13.29 2.75 23.24
C VAL A 75 -14.73 2.44 23.66
N GLU A 76 -15.70 3.07 23.00
CA GLU A 76 -17.14 2.90 23.24
C GLU A 76 -17.68 1.55 22.75
N LYS A 77 -17.02 0.95 21.75
CA LYS A 77 -17.39 -0.33 21.14
C LYS A 77 -16.23 -1.34 21.21
N PRO A 78 -15.81 -1.78 22.41
CA PRO A 78 -14.58 -2.56 22.60
C PRO A 78 -14.63 -3.98 21.97
N ASP A 79 -15.82 -4.53 21.76
CA ASP A 79 -16.02 -5.84 21.11
C ASP A 79 -16.03 -5.76 19.58
N LYS A 80 -16.14 -4.55 19.02
CA LYS A 80 -16.10 -4.32 17.58
C LYS A 80 -14.68 -4.13 17.11
N LYS A 81 -14.41 -4.58 15.89
CA LYS A 81 -13.09 -4.50 15.26
C LYS A 81 -13.21 -3.92 13.87
N LEU A 82 -12.18 -3.17 13.45
CA LEU A 82 -11.97 -2.85 12.05
C LEU A 82 -11.63 -4.15 11.31
N HIS A 83 -12.60 -4.64 10.54
CA HIS A 83 -12.49 -5.89 9.79
C HIS A 83 -13.37 -5.80 8.54
N HIS A 84 -13.02 -6.51 7.48
CA HIS A 84 -13.77 -6.53 6.21
C HIS A 84 -15.16 -7.19 6.32
N THR A 85 -15.56 -7.62 7.53
CA THR A 85 -16.90 -8.14 7.85
C THR A 85 -17.67 -7.26 8.86
N MET A 86 -17.18 -6.04 9.13
CA MET A 86 -17.86 -5.09 10.01
C MET A 86 -19.24 -4.69 9.46
N SER A 87 -20.16 -4.28 10.34
CA SER A 87 -21.50 -3.86 9.92
C SER A 87 -21.45 -2.54 9.13
N ASP A 88 -22.52 -2.26 8.38
CA ASP A 88 -22.68 -0.98 7.68
C ASP A 88 -22.69 0.23 8.62
N GLU A 89 -23.23 0.05 9.83
CA GLU A 89 -23.24 1.06 10.89
C GLU A 89 -21.82 1.38 11.37
N ASP A 90 -21.05 0.35 11.76
CA ASP A 90 -19.67 0.52 12.22
C ASP A 90 -18.80 1.10 11.08
N PHE A 91 -19.08 0.72 9.83
CA PHE A 91 -18.40 1.24 8.65
C PHE A 91 -18.69 2.73 8.43
N ALA A 92 -19.96 3.15 8.55
CA ALA A 92 -20.35 4.55 8.43
C ALA A 92 -19.69 5.42 9.52
N GLU A 93 -19.56 4.90 10.74
CA GLU A 93 -18.84 5.59 11.81
C GLU A 93 -17.34 5.73 11.52
N LEU A 94 -16.70 4.69 10.97
CA LEU A 94 -15.31 4.76 10.52
C LEU A 94 -15.14 5.84 9.44
N GLN A 95 -16.03 5.90 8.46
CA GLN A 95 -16.00 6.94 7.41
C GLN A 95 -16.21 8.35 8.00
N ALA A 96 -17.12 8.50 8.96
CA ALA A 96 -17.35 9.75 9.65
C ALA A 96 -16.11 10.19 10.45
N LYS A 97 -15.42 9.23 11.10
CA LYS A 97 -14.17 9.49 11.82
C LYS A 97 -13.07 9.97 10.88
N LEU A 98 -12.84 9.26 9.77
CA LEU A 98 -11.89 9.65 8.72
C LEU A 98 -12.17 11.07 8.20
N THR A 99 -13.43 11.36 7.87
CA THR A 99 -13.87 12.66 7.36
C THR A 99 -13.65 13.77 8.38
N LYS A 100 -14.06 13.55 9.64
CA LYS A 100 -13.91 14.52 10.74
C LYS A 100 -12.46 14.96 10.94
N HIS A 101 -11.52 14.03 10.77
CA HIS A 101 -10.09 14.29 10.98
C HIS A 101 -9.35 14.62 9.69
N GLY A 102 -10.02 14.66 8.54
CA GLY A 102 -9.41 14.96 7.25
C GLY A 102 -8.33 13.94 6.84
N VAL A 103 -8.54 12.66 7.19
CA VAL A 103 -7.64 11.55 6.90
C VAL A 103 -8.32 10.61 5.91
N LYS A 104 -7.61 10.21 4.85
CA LYS A 104 -8.09 9.23 3.86
C LYS A 104 -7.49 7.86 4.12
N ALA A 105 -8.33 6.82 4.20
CA ALA A 105 -7.85 5.45 4.13
C ALA A 105 -7.37 5.13 2.71
N VAL A 106 -6.13 4.67 2.57
CA VAL A 106 -5.53 4.40 1.25
C VAL A 106 -5.22 2.93 1.01
N ASN A 107 -4.96 2.17 2.06
CA ASN A 107 -4.59 0.76 1.94
C ASN A 107 -5.11 -0.04 3.14
N TYR A 108 -5.22 -1.36 2.98
CA TYR A 108 -5.69 -2.27 4.03
C TYR A 108 -4.91 -3.59 4.02
N GLY A 109 -4.24 -3.89 5.15
CA GLY A 109 -3.53 -5.13 5.37
C GLY A 109 -2.55 -5.05 6.54
N VAL A 110 -1.74 -6.07 6.80
CA VAL A 110 -1.60 -7.30 6.01
C VAL A 110 -2.81 -8.23 6.23
N VAL A 111 -3.58 -8.52 5.18
CA VAL A 111 -4.79 -9.34 5.22
C VAL A 111 -4.57 -10.71 4.54
N GLY A 112 -5.35 -11.71 4.93
CA GLY A 112 -5.42 -13.00 4.24
C GLY A 112 -6.85 -13.53 4.23
N GLY A 113 -7.23 -14.20 3.15
CA GLY A 113 -8.52 -14.86 2.99
C GLY A 113 -8.35 -16.39 2.88
N LYS A 114 -9.24 -17.15 3.50
CA LYS A 114 -9.21 -18.62 3.51
C LYS A 114 -9.63 -19.24 2.18
N ASP A 115 -10.49 -18.57 1.45
CA ASP A 115 -11.11 -19.02 0.20
C ASP A 115 -11.50 -17.82 -0.69
N GLU A 116 -11.98 -18.11 -1.90
CA GLU A 116 -12.42 -17.08 -2.85
C GLU A 116 -13.55 -16.19 -2.29
N ALA A 117 -14.43 -16.73 -1.44
CA ALA A 117 -15.52 -15.96 -0.86
C ALA A 117 -15.02 -14.92 0.14
N GLU A 118 -14.04 -15.26 0.98
CA GLU A 118 -13.42 -14.30 1.90
C GLU A 118 -12.56 -13.27 1.15
N TRP A 119 -11.84 -13.68 0.10
CA TRP A 119 -11.13 -12.74 -0.79
C TRP A 119 -12.07 -11.75 -1.46
N LYS A 120 -13.25 -12.19 -1.88
CA LYS A 120 -14.30 -11.30 -2.38
C LYS A 120 -14.74 -10.27 -1.34
N GLN A 121 -15.00 -10.69 -0.10
CA GLN A 121 -15.36 -9.76 0.99
C GLN A 121 -14.27 -8.71 1.25
N ILE A 122 -12.99 -9.12 1.22
CA ILE A 122 -11.85 -8.21 1.39
C ILE A 122 -11.86 -7.12 0.30
N PHE A 123 -12.04 -7.51 -0.97
CA PHE A 123 -12.04 -6.56 -2.09
C PHE A 123 -13.32 -5.70 -2.16
N GLU A 124 -14.49 -6.24 -1.77
CA GLU A 124 -15.72 -5.47 -1.60
C GLU A 124 -15.55 -4.39 -0.53
N PHE A 125 -14.96 -4.73 0.62
CA PHE A 125 -14.61 -3.77 1.67
C PHE A 125 -13.64 -2.69 1.16
N ALA A 126 -12.57 -3.10 0.47
CA ALA A 126 -11.61 -2.17 -0.11
C ALA A 126 -12.27 -1.23 -1.13
N LYS A 127 -13.18 -1.73 -1.97
CA LYS A 127 -13.92 -0.92 -2.95
C LYS A 127 -14.82 0.09 -2.25
N LYS A 128 -15.58 -0.37 -1.24
CA LYS A 128 -16.53 0.44 -0.48
C LYS A 128 -15.84 1.58 0.26
N LEU A 129 -14.64 1.34 0.80
CA LEU A 129 -13.84 2.36 1.49
C LEU A 129 -13.04 3.25 0.53
N GLY A 130 -13.04 2.94 -0.77
CA GLY A 130 -12.33 3.71 -1.79
C GLY A 130 -10.81 3.59 -1.66
N LEU A 131 -10.32 2.41 -1.29
CA LEU A 131 -8.89 2.13 -1.14
C LEU A 131 -8.19 2.08 -2.50
N TYR A 132 -6.90 2.41 -2.47
CA TYR A 132 -5.99 2.27 -3.60
C TYR A 132 -5.54 0.80 -3.76
N ALA A 133 -5.24 0.13 -2.65
CA ALA A 133 -4.77 -1.24 -2.63
C ALA A 133 -5.23 -2.02 -1.39
N VAL A 134 -4.94 -3.32 -1.42
CA VAL A 134 -4.82 -4.19 -0.24
C VAL A 134 -3.40 -4.75 -0.14
N THR A 135 -2.95 -5.05 1.08
CA THR A 135 -1.64 -5.66 1.36
C THR A 135 -1.83 -7.09 1.88
N THR A 136 -1.07 -8.08 1.37
CA THR A 136 -1.19 -9.50 1.78
C THR A 136 0.14 -10.25 1.80
N GLU A 137 0.21 -11.39 2.50
CA GLU A 137 1.30 -12.38 2.41
C GLU A 137 0.82 -13.71 1.77
N ASP A 138 -0.39 -13.76 1.23
CA ASP A 138 -0.98 -15.01 0.71
C ASP A 138 -0.52 -15.34 -0.72
N VAL A 139 0.64 -15.99 -0.80
CA VAL A 139 1.21 -16.47 -2.07
C VAL A 139 0.48 -17.68 -2.64
N LYS A 140 -0.34 -18.38 -1.84
CA LYS A 140 -1.00 -19.63 -2.26
C LYS A 140 -2.24 -19.35 -3.09
N ASN A 141 -2.92 -18.24 -2.81
CA ASN A 141 -4.14 -17.84 -3.48
C ASN A 141 -3.91 -16.76 -4.56
N VAL A 142 -2.70 -16.65 -5.12
CA VAL A 142 -2.36 -15.60 -6.10
C VAL A 142 -3.31 -15.55 -7.30
N ASP A 143 -3.81 -16.69 -7.79
CA ASP A 143 -4.76 -16.71 -8.92
C ASP A 143 -6.15 -16.18 -8.52
N ILE A 144 -6.59 -16.46 -7.30
CA ILE A 144 -7.82 -15.90 -6.71
C ILE A 144 -7.66 -14.39 -6.53
N ILE A 145 -6.53 -13.95 -5.99
CA ILE A 145 -6.24 -12.53 -5.76
C ILE A 145 -6.17 -11.79 -7.10
N GLU A 146 -5.53 -12.34 -8.13
CA GLU A 146 -5.50 -11.75 -9.47
C GLU A 146 -6.90 -11.60 -10.07
N LYS A 147 -7.77 -12.60 -9.88
CA LYS A 147 -9.18 -12.52 -10.27
C LYS A 147 -9.87 -11.35 -9.58
N MET A 148 -9.68 -11.18 -8.27
CA MET A 148 -10.27 -10.07 -7.51
C MET A 148 -9.71 -8.71 -7.94
N VAL A 149 -8.40 -8.61 -8.17
CA VAL A 149 -7.74 -7.40 -8.70
C VAL A 149 -8.40 -6.96 -10.02
N LYS A 150 -8.68 -7.90 -10.93
CA LYS A 150 -9.35 -7.63 -12.21
C LYS A 150 -10.81 -7.24 -12.03
N GLU A 151 -11.55 -7.96 -11.17
CA GLU A 151 -12.99 -7.78 -10.95
C GLU A 151 -13.31 -6.44 -10.26
N TYR A 152 -12.55 -6.07 -9.23
CA TYR A 152 -12.84 -4.88 -8.40
C TYR A 152 -12.07 -3.65 -8.84
N ASP A 153 -11.07 -3.81 -9.70
CA ASP A 153 -10.15 -2.76 -10.11
C ASP A 153 -9.45 -2.09 -8.91
N ILE A 154 -8.81 -2.94 -8.10
CA ILE A 154 -8.06 -2.57 -6.89
C ILE A 154 -6.72 -3.28 -6.93
N LYS A 155 -5.65 -2.58 -6.55
CA LYS A 155 -4.30 -3.14 -6.54
C LYS A 155 -4.09 -4.08 -5.35
N ALA A 156 -3.16 -5.02 -5.47
CA ALA A 156 -2.72 -5.83 -4.33
C ALA A 156 -1.20 -5.93 -4.26
N GLY A 157 -0.66 -5.60 -3.08
CA GLY A 157 0.77 -5.64 -2.77
C GLY A 157 1.11 -6.82 -1.86
N TYR A 158 2.09 -7.63 -2.26
CA TYR A 158 2.66 -8.67 -1.42
C TYR A 158 3.64 -8.07 -0.41
N HIS A 159 3.29 -8.10 0.87
CA HIS A 159 4.12 -7.62 1.98
C HIS A 159 5.39 -8.45 2.10
N GLN A 160 6.53 -7.76 2.14
CA GLN A 160 7.82 -8.41 2.34
C GLN A 160 8.21 -8.43 3.81
N HIS A 161 8.07 -9.58 4.46
CA HIS A 161 8.43 -9.70 5.87
C HIS A 161 9.89 -10.16 6.06
N ALA A 162 10.43 -9.96 7.27
CA ALA A 162 11.77 -10.43 7.62
C ALA A 162 11.95 -11.95 7.38
N LYS A 163 13.15 -12.31 6.91
CA LYS A 163 13.59 -13.69 6.69
C LYS A 163 13.37 -14.54 7.94
N ARG A 164 12.82 -15.74 7.74
CA ARG A 164 12.54 -16.72 8.80
C ARG A 164 13.52 -17.89 8.69
N LEU A 165 13.64 -18.67 9.77
CA LEU A 165 14.39 -19.93 9.75
C LEU A 165 13.73 -20.99 8.86
N ASP A 166 12.42 -20.88 8.66
CA ASP A 166 11.68 -21.68 7.69
C ASP A 166 12.15 -21.34 6.26
N ARG A 167 12.84 -22.29 5.63
CA ARG A 167 13.36 -22.15 4.27
C ARG A 167 12.27 -22.07 3.20
N ALA A 168 11.05 -22.50 3.51
CA ALA A 168 9.92 -22.38 2.59
C ALA A 168 9.35 -20.94 2.56
N TYR A 169 9.69 -20.10 3.54
CA TYR A 169 9.26 -18.71 3.56
C TYR A 169 10.14 -17.85 2.65
N GLN A 170 9.57 -17.32 1.57
CA GLN A 170 10.32 -16.62 0.51
C GLN A 170 9.96 -15.12 0.37
N LEU A 171 8.95 -14.61 1.09
CA LEU A 171 8.51 -13.21 0.98
C LEU A 171 9.54 -12.17 1.45
N TRP A 172 10.64 -12.60 2.06
CA TRP A 172 11.76 -11.72 2.42
C TRP A 172 12.65 -11.35 1.22
N ASP A 173 12.54 -12.08 0.11
CA ASP A 173 13.38 -11.91 -1.09
C ASP A 173 12.61 -11.16 -2.20
N PRO A 174 13.07 -9.97 -2.61
CA PRO A 174 12.43 -9.22 -3.69
C PRO A 174 12.45 -9.94 -5.04
N ASN A 175 13.40 -10.85 -5.29
CA ASN A 175 13.41 -11.63 -6.53
C ASN A 175 12.27 -12.65 -6.56
N PHE A 176 11.95 -13.25 -5.42
CA PHE A 176 10.81 -14.15 -5.30
C PHE A 176 9.50 -13.39 -5.59
N VAL A 177 9.29 -12.25 -4.93
CA VAL A 177 8.07 -11.45 -5.15
C VAL A 177 7.98 -10.96 -6.61
N LEU A 178 9.09 -10.50 -7.20
CA LEU A 178 9.13 -10.15 -8.62
C LEU A 178 8.74 -11.34 -9.50
N SER A 179 9.28 -12.54 -9.23
CA SER A 179 8.95 -13.75 -10.00
C SER A 179 7.48 -14.14 -9.90
N LEU A 180 6.83 -13.85 -8.76
CA LEU A 180 5.42 -14.13 -8.53
C LEU A 180 4.50 -13.23 -9.38
N VAL A 181 4.89 -11.97 -9.59
CA VAL A 181 4.00 -10.93 -10.14
C VAL A 181 4.37 -10.43 -11.54
N LYS A 182 5.62 -10.62 -12.01
CA LYS A 182 6.15 -9.98 -13.24
C LYS A 182 5.33 -10.27 -14.51
N ASP A 183 4.74 -11.46 -14.61
CA ASP A 183 3.98 -11.93 -15.77
C ASP A 183 2.45 -11.88 -15.52
N ARG A 184 2.02 -11.26 -14.41
CA ARG A 184 0.61 -11.10 -14.02
C ARG A 184 0.13 -9.67 -14.24
N ASP A 185 -1.17 -9.44 -13.98
CA ASP A 185 -1.81 -8.13 -14.01
C ASP A 185 -0.92 -7.03 -13.37
N PRO A 186 -0.73 -5.86 -14.00
CA PRO A 186 0.12 -4.77 -13.49
C PRO A 186 -0.31 -4.24 -12.11
N ARG A 187 -1.56 -4.46 -11.70
CA ARG A 187 -2.07 -4.08 -10.38
C ARG A 187 -1.65 -5.07 -9.27
N LEU A 188 -0.97 -6.15 -9.61
CA LEU A 188 -0.25 -7.02 -8.66
C LEU A 188 1.22 -6.61 -8.58
N GLY A 189 1.69 -6.45 -7.34
CA GLY A 189 3.09 -6.10 -7.06
C GLY A 189 3.48 -6.34 -5.61
N ALA A 190 4.49 -5.63 -5.14
CA ALA A 190 4.99 -5.69 -3.77
C ALA A 190 4.41 -4.58 -2.89
N CYS A 191 4.18 -4.90 -1.62
CA CYS A 191 4.27 -3.93 -0.53
C CYS A 191 5.70 -4.05 0.02
N GLY A 192 6.58 -3.11 -0.36
CA GLY A 192 7.99 -3.17 0.04
C GLY A 192 8.18 -2.72 1.48
N ASP A 193 8.62 -3.61 2.37
CA ASP A 193 9.03 -3.24 3.73
C ASP A 193 10.54 -3.11 3.82
N THR A 194 10.99 -1.86 4.00
CA THR A 194 12.41 -1.52 3.99
C THR A 194 13.12 -1.94 5.28
N GLY A 195 12.39 -2.05 6.39
CA GLY A 195 12.94 -2.49 7.66
C GLY A 195 13.13 -4.00 7.69
N HIS A 196 12.22 -4.75 7.11
CA HIS A 196 12.31 -6.21 6.98
C HIS A 196 13.37 -6.65 5.99
N TRP A 197 13.57 -5.92 4.88
CA TRP A 197 14.74 -6.11 4.03
C TRP A 197 16.04 -5.87 4.79
N ALA A 198 16.15 -4.77 5.54
CA ALA A 198 17.31 -4.48 6.37
C ALA A 198 17.56 -5.59 7.42
N THR A 199 16.53 -6.03 8.15
CA THR A 199 16.62 -7.17 9.08
C THR A 199 17.16 -8.42 8.39
N SER A 200 16.77 -8.64 7.14
CA SER A 200 17.14 -9.83 6.35
C SER A 200 18.55 -9.74 5.73
N GLY A 201 19.29 -8.67 6.00
CA GLY A 201 20.62 -8.46 5.44
C GLY A 201 20.62 -7.91 4.01
N LEU A 202 19.48 -7.41 3.54
CA LEU A 202 19.33 -6.82 2.22
C LEU A 202 19.42 -5.29 2.31
N VAL A 203 19.99 -4.66 1.27
CA VAL A 203 19.99 -3.20 1.14
C VAL A 203 18.63 -2.76 0.59
N PRO A 204 17.83 -1.98 1.34
CA PRO A 204 16.46 -1.64 0.92
C PRO A 204 16.38 -0.91 -0.42
N LEU A 205 17.31 0.00 -0.71
CA LEU A 205 17.38 0.69 -2.00
C LEU A 205 17.53 -0.28 -3.18
N ASP A 206 18.35 -1.32 -3.04
CA ASP A 206 18.55 -2.32 -4.10
C ASP A 206 17.29 -3.18 -4.27
N CYS A 207 16.56 -3.46 -3.19
CA CYS A 207 15.28 -4.16 -3.25
C CYS A 207 14.23 -3.36 -4.04
N LEU A 208 14.16 -2.05 -3.83
CA LEU A 208 13.28 -1.16 -4.62
C LEU A 208 13.64 -1.19 -6.11
N LYS A 209 14.94 -1.21 -6.45
CA LYS A 209 15.41 -1.32 -7.85
C LYS A 209 15.07 -2.67 -8.48
N ILE A 210 15.19 -3.76 -7.73
CA ILE A 210 14.78 -5.10 -8.19
C ILE A 210 13.29 -5.11 -8.55
N LEU A 211 12.46 -4.48 -7.72
CA LEU A 211 11.00 -4.44 -7.88
C LEU A 211 10.51 -3.34 -8.82
N LYS A 212 11.39 -2.76 -9.65
CA LYS A 212 11.07 -1.59 -10.47
C LYS A 212 9.77 -1.77 -11.27
N GLY A 213 8.85 -0.82 -11.09
CA GLY A 213 7.53 -0.82 -11.76
C GLY A 213 6.54 -1.85 -11.23
N ARG A 214 6.87 -2.55 -10.14
CA ARG A 214 6.01 -3.54 -9.45
C ARG A 214 5.87 -3.24 -7.95
N ILE A 215 6.07 -1.98 -7.54
CA ILE A 215 5.84 -1.54 -6.15
C ILE A 215 4.45 -0.91 -6.07
N ILE A 216 3.55 -1.51 -5.30
CA ILE A 216 2.18 -1.02 -5.09
C ILE A 216 2.14 -0.04 -3.93
N SER A 217 2.79 -0.38 -2.83
CA SER A 217 2.89 0.43 -1.62
C SER A 217 4.21 0.12 -0.90
N THR A 218 4.53 0.88 0.14
CA THR A 218 5.68 0.56 1.01
C THR A 218 5.29 0.62 2.48
N HIS A 219 5.81 -0.31 3.27
CA HIS A 219 5.98 -0.13 4.71
C HIS A 219 7.38 0.44 4.92
N LEU A 220 7.48 1.77 4.85
CA LEU A 220 8.76 2.46 4.93
C LEU A 220 9.20 2.55 6.39
N LYS A 221 10.40 2.05 6.64
CA LYS A 221 11.07 1.97 7.93
C LYS A 221 12.53 2.37 7.77
N ASP A 222 13.08 2.99 8.80
CA ASP A 222 14.52 3.22 8.92
C ASP A 222 15.05 2.44 10.13
N ARG A 223 16.25 1.88 10.01
CA ARG A 223 16.84 0.98 11.01
C ARG A 223 18.27 1.42 11.29
N THR A 224 18.77 1.16 12.48
CA THR A 224 20.17 1.47 12.82
C THR A 224 21.17 0.53 12.15
N GLU A 225 20.72 -0.64 11.69
CA GLU A 225 21.57 -1.78 11.32
C GLU A 225 20.93 -2.64 10.21
N ILE A 226 21.77 -3.27 9.39
CA ILE A 226 21.39 -4.27 8.37
C ILE A 226 21.93 -5.64 8.80
N GLY A 227 21.15 -6.69 8.60
CA GLY A 227 21.47 -8.07 8.93
C GLY A 227 21.02 -8.52 10.32
N ARG A 228 20.31 -7.67 11.06
CA ARG A 228 19.72 -7.98 12.37
C ARG A 228 18.44 -7.18 12.61
N GLN A 229 17.54 -7.74 13.42
CA GLN A 229 16.35 -7.01 13.85
C GLN A 229 16.77 -5.85 14.75
N ALA A 230 16.48 -4.63 14.32
CA ALA A 230 16.71 -3.39 15.07
C ALA A 230 15.39 -2.63 15.27
N LYS A 231 15.35 -1.70 16.21
CA LYS A 231 14.17 -0.84 16.41
C LYS A 231 14.04 0.18 15.27
N ASP A 232 12.81 0.53 14.91
CA ASP A 232 12.56 1.62 13.96
C ASP A 232 13.10 2.94 14.50
N GLN A 233 13.71 3.69 13.58
CA GLN A 233 14.24 5.03 13.79
C GLN A 233 13.40 6.06 13.03
N ILE A 234 13.47 7.31 13.48
CA ILE A 234 12.97 8.43 12.70
C ILE A 234 13.71 8.44 11.36
N TYR A 235 13.01 8.73 10.27
CA TYR A 235 13.61 8.73 8.93
C TYR A 235 14.81 9.69 8.86
N GLY A 236 15.93 9.16 8.38
CA GLY A 236 17.20 9.89 8.28
C GLY A 236 18.09 9.77 9.52
N GLU A 237 17.62 9.14 10.60
CA GLU A 237 18.44 8.80 11.78
C GLU A 237 18.99 7.37 11.72
N GLY A 238 18.52 6.54 10.77
CA GLY A 238 19.05 5.20 10.53
C GLY A 238 20.00 5.11 9.33
N ILE A 239 20.24 3.88 8.87
CA ILE A 239 21.21 3.55 7.83
C ILE A 239 20.55 3.08 6.53
N CYS A 240 19.22 3.04 6.43
CA CYS A 240 18.52 2.51 5.25
C CYS A 240 18.50 3.46 4.05
N ASP A 241 19.09 4.66 4.17
CA ASP A 241 19.14 5.72 3.15
C ASP A 241 17.74 6.10 2.60
N VAL A 242 16.89 6.60 3.50
CA VAL A 242 15.54 7.06 3.15
C VAL A 242 15.53 8.11 2.02
N PRO A 243 16.43 9.11 1.96
CA PRO A 243 16.49 10.03 0.81
C PRO A 243 16.65 9.32 -0.54
N ALA A 244 17.53 8.34 -0.65
CA ALA A 244 17.74 7.60 -1.89
C ALA A 244 16.54 6.71 -2.22
N MET A 245 15.89 6.11 -1.23
CA MET A 245 14.67 5.33 -1.43
C MET A 245 13.52 6.18 -1.98
N LEU A 246 13.31 7.39 -1.44
CA LEU A 246 12.32 8.33 -1.96
C LEU A 246 12.66 8.77 -3.39
N ALA A 247 13.95 9.02 -3.68
CA ALA A 247 14.40 9.35 -5.03
C ALA A 247 14.12 8.23 -6.04
N GLU A 248 14.39 6.98 -5.64
CA GLU A 248 14.12 5.79 -6.47
C GLU A 248 12.62 5.64 -6.71
N LEU A 249 11.78 5.71 -5.67
CA LEU A 249 10.32 5.65 -5.83
C LEU A 249 9.80 6.73 -6.78
N LYS A 250 10.26 7.99 -6.63
CA LYS A 250 9.91 9.09 -7.55
C LYS A 250 10.36 8.77 -8.98
N ALA A 251 11.59 8.29 -9.17
CA ALA A 251 12.14 7.96 -10.48
C ALA A 251 11.39 6.80 -11.18
N GLN A 252 10.75 5.91 -10.41
CA GLN A 252 9.91 4.84 -10.94
C GLN A 252 8.48 5.28 -11.29
N GLY A 253 8.08 6.51 -10.96
CA GLY A 253 6.71 6.98 -11.14
C GLY A 253 5.73 6.37 -10.14
N PHE A 254 6.21 6.04 -8.93
CA PHE A 254 5.39 5.46 -7.87
C PHE A 254 4.17 6.33 -7.50
N ASP A 255 2.98 5.74 -7.52
CA ASP A 255 1.68 6.36 -7.26
C ASP A 255 1.00 5.85 -5.96
N GLY A 256 1.65 4.92 -5.26
CA GLY A 256 1.14 4.31 -4.04
C GLY A 256 1.38 5.13 -2.76
N ASN A 257 1.01 4.53 -1.63
CA ASN A 257 1.24 5.11 -0.31
C ASN A 257 2.58 4.70 0.29
N VAL A 258 3.20 5.65 0.99
CA VAL A 258 4.37 5.45 1.85
C VAL A 258 3.86 5.33 3.29
N SER A 259 3.62 4.09 3.73
CA SER A 259 3.15 3.82 5.09
C SER A 259 4.32 3.86 6.07
N VAL A 260 4.28 4.81 7.01
CA VAL A 260 5.18 4.85 8.16
C VAL A 260 4.73 3.76 9.14
N GLU A 261 5.41 2.61 9.11
CA GLU A 261 5.20 1.55 10.09
C GLU A 261 6.28 1.63 11.17
N TYR A 262 5.94 2.25 12.30
CA TYR A 262 6.90 2.57 13.35
C TYR A 262 6.74 1.64 14.55
N GLU A 263 7.49 0.54 14.54
CA GLU A 263 7.43 -0.53 15.54
C GLU A 263 8.31 -0.25 16.77
N ASN A 264 8.20 0.97 17.28
CA ASN A 264 8.95 1.45 18.43
C ASN A 264 8.07 2.44 19.24
N LYS A 265 8.36 2.59 20.54
CA LYS A 265 7.61 3.45 21.47
C LYS A 265 6.08 3.36 21.33
N TRP A 266 5.53 2.14 21.35
CA TRP A 266 4.13 1.85 21.00
C TRP A 266 3.04 2.69 21.69
N GLU A 267 3.31 3.24 22.87
CA GLU A 267 2.37 4.08 23.63
C GLU A 267 2.60 5.59 23.39
N ASP A 268 3.74 5.97 22.83
CA ASP A 268 4.18 7.37 22.63
C ASP A 268 5.10 7.50 21.39
N ASN A 269 4.56 7.19 20.22
CA ASN A 269 5.27 7.28 18.94
C ASN A 269 4.70 8.31 17.97
N VAL A 270 3.63 9.04 18.33
CA VAL A 270 3.01 10.07 17.47
C VAL A 270 4.03 11.15 17.11
N GLY A 271 4.85 11.60 18.07
CA GLY A 271 5.90 12.59 17.84
C GLY A 271 7.01 12.11 16.90
N ASP A 272 7.36 10.83 16.95
CA ASP A 272 8.38 10.25 16.05
C ASP A 272 7.81 10.07 14.63
N ILE A 273 6.57 9.58 14.50
CA ILE A 273 5.86 9.45 13.21
C ILE A 273 5.69 10.82 12.55
N LYS A 274 5.37 11.87 13.32
CA LYS A 274 5.31 13.24 12.82
C LYS A 274 6.63 13.66 12.16
N LYS A 275 7.77 13.40 12.80
CA LYS A 275 9.09 13.71 12.23
C LYS A 275 9.35 12.94 10.94
N CYS A 276 8.92 11.67 10.85
CA CYS A 276 9.00 10.90 9.60
C CYS A 276 8.18 11.53 8.46
N ILE A 277 6.95 11.98 8.74
CA ILE A 277 6.10 12.67 7.76
C ILE A 277 6.72 14.01 7.33
N GLU A 278 7.22 14.79 8.30
CA GLU A 278 7.90 16.06 8.05
C GLU A 278 9.18 15.87 7.22
N PHE A 279 9.91 14.78 7.44
CA PHE A 279 11.07 14.40 6.63
C PHE A 279 10.70 14.20 5.16
N VAL A 280 9.66 13.41 4.87
CA VAL A 280 9.19 13.16 3.49
C VAL A 280 8.72 14.46 2.84
N LYS A 281 7.98 15.29 3.57
CA LYS A 281 7.54 16.61 3.10
C LYS A 281 8.73 17.50 2.73
N ALA A 282 9.71 17.65 3.63
CA ALA A 282 10.89 18.48 3.42
C ALA A 282 11.80 17.94 2.30
N TRP A 283 11.88 16.62 2.14
CA TRP A 283 12.57 15.99 1.02
C TRP A 283 11.91 16.38 -0.30
N GLY A 284 10.58 16.29 -0.40
CA GLY A 284 9.85 16.62 -1.62
C GLY A 284 9.95 18.10 -2.01
N GLU A 285 9.93 19.01 -1.03
CA GLU A 285 10.12 20.46 -1.26
C GLU A 285 11.50 20.79 -1.86
N LYS A 286 12.55 20.03 -1.50
CA LYS A 286 13.92 20.22 -2.01
C LYS A 286 14.16 19.57 -3.38
N ASN A 287 13.33 18.61 -3.76
CA ASN A 287 13.54 17.77 -4.93
C ASN A 287 12.37 17.87 -5.93
N GLN A 288 11.64 18.99 -5.97
CA GLN A 288 10.53 19.21 -6.91
C GLN A 288 10.98 19.10 -8.36
#